data_AF-A0A650M7P3-F1
#
_entry.id   AF-A0A650M7P3-F1
#
_cell.length_a   1.000
_cell.length_b   1.000
_cell.length_c   1.000
_cell.angle_alpha   90.00
_cell.angle_beta   90.00
_cell.angle_gamma   90.00
#
_symmetry.space_group_name_H-M   'P 1'
#
loop_
_entity.id
_entity.type
_entity.pdbx_description
1 polymer ?
#
loop_
_entity_poly.entity_id
_entity_poly.type
_entity_poly.pdbx_seq_one_letter_code
_entity_poly.pdbx_strand_id
1 'polypeptide(L)'
;MIKLNIRKAVTFSLVTACLFSLTPMKTNAAWKKDTTGWWYTVNNSYSRGWKEIDGKWYYFYSNGYMAHDTIIGGYKLGSDGAWITNTLNNSNKSTESKITEVTVGNAQEFVNSIGSNKKIILKPGVYNLSDVKQINNSDSGVKYIPVDDGDELNIIGIHDLTIEGAEAGKVEIKVAPRFANIMNFSNAKNITIKNIVAGHTPAKYECNAGVLKFTNSNNISIANSHLYGCGSIGLDLHNVSKLEASNCLIDHCSLRAIQIYDSSDIKFVENKIIDHEAYSNIVMIDGGKGITFEKCEFANNNNFMWSFIETSNKSDILFDSCVIKNNSKSSSSEFNDENICLFKTTDYFGKCDSKITVRNSEITKNTCDSLVDNKESVKFDDCTINNNTFSK
;
A
#
# COMPACT_ATOMS: atom_id res chain seq x y z
N MET A 1 -89.05 12.45 10.27
CA MET A 1 -89.13 12.89 11.68
C MET A 1 -88.02 12.22 12.46
N ILE A 2 -87.15 13.01 13.13
CA ILE A 2 -86.31 12.64 14.30
C ILE A 2 -85.15 11.67 13.96
N LYS A 3 -83.88 11.83 14.35
CA LYS A 3 -83.11 12.77 15.19
C LYS A 3 -81.64 12.70 14.74
N LEU A 4 -80.95 13.81 14.88
CA LEU A 4 -79.50 13.95 14.83
C LEU A 4 -78.83 13.08 15.91
N ASN A 5 -77.69 12.45 15.60
CA ASN A 5 -76.68 12.14 16.61
C ASN A 5 -75.28 12.40 16.04
N ILE A 6 -74.71 13.51 16.49
CA ILE A 6 -73.33 13.95 16.28
C ILE A 6 -72.44 13.16 17.23
N ARG A 7 -71.39 12.50 16.73
CA ARG A 7 -70.06 12.53 17.35
C ARG A 7 -68.98 12.59 16.26
N LYS A 8 -68.20 13.67 16.35
CA LYS A 8 -66.91 14.02 15.71
C LYS A 8 -65.96 12.80 15.77
N ALA A 9 -65.02 12.51 14.88
CA ALA A 9 -64.06 13.28 14.09
C ALA A 9 -63.47 12.29 13.04
N VAL A 10 -62.77 12.59 11.95
CA VAL A 10 -61.78 13.62 11.60
C VAL A 10 -61.87 13.81 10.08
N THR A 11 -62.11 15.03 9.62
CA THR A 11 -61.82 15.47 8.24
C THR A 11 -60.36 15.94 8.16
N PHE A 12 -59.61 15.54 7.14
CA PHE A 12 -58.74 16.47 6.43
C PHE A 12 -58.44 15.95 5.01
N SER A 13 -59.16 16.52 4.04
CA SER A 13 -58.73 16.60 2.64
C SER A 13 -57.71 17.74 2.48
N LEU A 14 -57.03 17.73 1.33
CA LEU A 14 -56.07 18.70 0.78
C LEU A 14 -54.59 18.50 1.17
N VAL A 15 -53.87 17.79 0.30
CA VAL A 15 -52.47 18.15 0.00
C VAL A 15 -52.52 19.31 -0.98
N THR A 16 -52.69 20.53 -0.46
CA THR A 16 -52.38 21.76 -1.17
C THR A 16 -50.88 21.96 -1.13
N ALA A 17 -50.26 22.08 -2.31
CA ALA A 17 -48.84 22.35 -2.47
C ALA A 17 -48.47 23.70 -1.81
N CYS A 18 -47.78 23.65 -0.67
CA CYS A 18 -47.00 24.78 -0.18
C CYS A 18 -45.57 24.66 -0.71
N LEU A 19 -45.32 25.33 -1.83
CA LEU A 19 -43.98 25.80 -2.21
C LEU A 19 -43.50 26.74 -1.10
N PHE A 20 -42.78 26.21 -0.11
CA PHE A 20 -41.92 27.05 0.71
C PHE A 20 -40.75 27.49 -0.16
N SER A 21 -40.84 28.71 -0.71
CA SER A 21 -39.65 29.45 -1.10
C SER A 21 -38.79 29.62 0.15
N LEU A 22 -37.82 28.74 0.35
CA LEU A 22 -36.73 28.94 1.30
C LEU A 22 -35.91 30.12 0.78
N THR A 23 -36.29 31.34 1.14
CA THR A 23 -35.31 32.43 1.14
C THR A 23 -34.27 32.02 2.18
N PRO A 24 -32.99 31.84 1.83
CA PRO A 24 -31.98 31.56 2.83
C PRO A 24 -32.03 32.70 3.85
N MET A 25 -32.31 32.37 5.12
CA MET A 25 -32.10 33.33 6.19
C MET A 25 -30.63 33.73 6.11
N LYS A 26 -30.38 35.01 5.83
CA LYS A 26 -29.03 35.57 5.89
C LYS A 26 -28.54 35.38 7.32
N THR A 27 -27.73 34.34 7.53
CA THR A 27 -27.03 34.13 8.79
C THR A 27 -26.10 35.33 8.97
N ASN A 28 -26.37 36.17 9.97
CA ASN A 28 -25.52 37.33 10.28
C ASN A 28 -24.29 36.81 11.00
N ALA A 29 -23.34 36.32 10.21
CA ALA A 29 -22.04 35.89 10.68
C ALA A 29 -21.02 36.99 10.38
N ALA A 30 -20.27 37.43 11.39
CA ALA A 30 -19.35 38.56 11.25
C ALA A 30 -18.16 38.44 12.18
N TRP A 31 -16.98 38.70 11.62
CA TRP A 31 -15.76 38.99 12.37
C TRP A 31 -15.87 40.36 13.04
N LYS A 32 -15.44 40.43 14.29
CA LYS A 32 -15.38 41.66 15.08
C LYS A 32 -14.05 41.73 15.82
N LYS A 33 -13.60 42.94 16.16
CA LYS A 33 -12.31 43.19 16.81
C LYS A 33 -12.43 44.34 17.80
N ASP A 34 -11.69 44.24 18.89
CA ASP A 34 -11.43 45.32 19.83
C ASP A 34 -9.95 45.34 20.25
N THR A 35 -9.63 45.99 21.38
CA THR A 35 -8.28 46.05 21.93
C THR A 35 -7.78 44.72 22.49
N THR A 36 -8.68 43.79 22.83
CA THR A 36 -8.36 42.50 23.43
C THR A 36 -8.12 41.44 22.36
N GLY A 37 -8.86 41.47 21.25
CA GLY A 37 -8.61 40.56 20.14
C GLY A 37 -9.74 40.49 19.12
N TRP A 38 -9.71 39.43 18.32
CA TRP A 38 -10.76 39.12 17.33
C TRP A 38 -11.77 38.12 17.90
N TRP A 39 -13.02 38.21 17.50
CA TRP A 39 -14.03 37.17 17.73
C TRP A 39 -14.97 37.04 16.53
N TYR A 40 -15.67 35.92 16.46
CA TYR A 40 -16.66 35.66 15.42
C TYR A 40 -18.05 35.51 16.01
N THR A 41 -18.99 36.31 15.50
CA THR A 41 -20.40 36.25 15.90
C THR A 41 -21.22 35.50 14.86
N VAL A 42 -22.13 34.64 15.29
CA VAL A 42 -23.14 34.00 14.44
C VAL A 42 -24.50 34.21 15.12
N ASN A 43 -25.45 34.85 14.44
CA ASN A 43 -26.78 35.17 14.97
C ASN A 43 -26.73 35.89 16.33
N ASN A 44 -25.88 36.91 16.45
CA ASN A 44 -25.64 37.70 17.66
C ASN A 44 -25.05 36.95 18.88
N SER A 45 -24.54 35.72 18.71
CA SER A 45 -23.82 34.98 19.75
C SER A 45 -22.35 34.77 19.40
N TYR A 46 -21.48 34.68 20.40
CA TYR A 46 -20.05 34.42 20.24
C TYR A 46 -19.79 32.96 19.86
N SER A 47 -18.81 32.76 18.97
CA SER A 47 -18.26 31.44 18.68
C SER A 47 -17.39 30.95 19.84
N ARG A 48 -17.41 29.63 20.08
CA ARG A 48 -16.58 28.93 21.07
C ARG A 48 -16.09 27.61 20.48
N GLY A 49 -14.88 27.21 20.87
CA GLY A 49 -14.20 26.02 20.37
C GLY A 49 -13.74 26.18 18.92
N TRP A 50 -13.47 25.04 18.27
CA TRP A 50 -13.08 25.00 16.86
C TRP A 50 -14.26 25.36 15.95
N LYS A 51 -14.01 26.27 15.00
CA LYS A 51 -14.97 26.67 13.96
C LYS A 51 -14.28 26.84 12.62
N GLU A 52 -14.91 26.27 11.60
CA GLU A 52 -14.55 26.49 10.21
C GLU A 52 -15.27 27.75 9.70
N ILE A 53 -14.51 28.71 9.20
CA ILE A 53 -14.98 29.99 8.66
C ILE A 53 -14.23 30.20 7.36
N ASP A 54 -14.97 30.34 6.25
CA ASP A 54 -14.41 30.56 4.91
C ASP A 54 -13.29 29.56 4.52
N GLY A 55 -13.47 28.29 4.88
CA GLY A 55 -12.52 27.19 4.55
C GLY A 55 -11.26 27.15 5.41
N LYS A 56 -11.16 27.98 6.45
CA LYS A 56 -10.08 27.97 7.44
C LYS A 56 -10.63 27.61 8.82
N TRP A 57 -9.86 26.85 9.58
CA TRP A 57 -10.21 26.49 10.96
C TRP A 57 -9.64 27.50 11.94
N TYR A 58 -10.48 27.95 12.88
CA TYR A 58 -10.12 28.88 13.94
C TYR A 58 -10.55 28.29 15.28
N TYR A 59 -9.86 28.65 16.36
CA TYR A 59 -10.26 28.29 17.72
C TYR A 59 -10.66 29.53 18.50
N PHE A 60 -11.82 29.49 19.16
CA PHE A 60 -12.29 30.54 20.06
C PHE A 60 -12.32 30.04 21.51
N TYR A 61 -11.67 30.77 22.42
CA TYR A 61 -11.68 30.48 23.84
C TYR A 61 -13.09 30.60 24.43
N SER A 62 -13.29 30.13 25.66
CA SER A 62 -14.59 30.19 26.35
C SER A 62 -15.13 31.63 26.51
N ASN A 63 -14.23 32.61 26.58
CA ASN A 63 -14.55 34.04 26.62
C ASN A 63 -14.90 34.65 25.24
N GLY A 64 -14.83 33.86 24.15
CA GLY A 64 -15.24 34.25 22.80
C GLY A 64 -14.12 34.77 21.90
N TYR A 65 -12.93 35.06 22.42
CA TYR A 65 -11.82 35.55 21.61
C TYR A 65 -11.09 34.43 20.86
N MET A 66 -10.65 34.76 19.65
CA MET A 66 -9.89 33.88 18.77
C MET A 66 -8.47 33.69 19.30
N ALA A 67 -8.02 32.44 19.34
CA ALA A 67 -6.63 32.10 19.58
C ALA A 67 -5.78 32.40 18.33
N HIS A 68 -4.58 32.95 18.51
CA HIS A 68 -3.58 33.18 17.46
C HIS A 68 -2.18 33.03 18.03
N ASP A 69 -1.19 32.79 17.17
CA ASP A 69 0.23 32.61 17.54
C ASP A 69 0.46 31.57 18.67
N THR A 70 -0.32 30.49 18.66
CA THR A 70 -0.35 29.51 19.76
C THR A 70 -0.69 28.10 19.28
N ILE A 71 -0.71 27.13 20.20
CA ILE A 71 -1.06 25.74 19.93
C ILE A 71 -2.27 25.36 20.78
N ILE A 72 -3.34 24.86 20.15
CA ILE A 72 -4.53 24.36 20.84
C ILE A 72 -4.71 22.88 20.52
N GLY A 73 -4.63 22.02 21.54
CA GLY A 73 -4.85 20.58 21.36
C GLY A 73 -3.93 19.90 20.32
N GLY A 74 -2.70 20.40 20.16
CA GLY A 74 -1.72 19.91 19.18
C GLY A 74 -1.73 20.63 17.82
N TYR A 75 -2.68 21.53 17.58
CA TYR A 75 -2.82 22.26 16.31
C TYR A 75 -2.24 23.67 16.40
N LYS A 76 -1.26 24.00 15.55
CA LYS A 76 -0.59 25.31 15.52
C LYS A 76 -1.42 26.35 14.78
N LEU A 77 -1.75 27.45 15.43
CA LEU A 77 -2.47 28.59 14.86
C LEU A 77 -1.48 29.70 14.47
N GLY A 78 -1.67 30.29 13.30
CA GLY A 78 -0.87 31.42 12.82
C GLY A 78 -1.26 32.74 13.48
N SER A 79 -0.62 33.82 13.05
CA SER A 79 -0.91 35.19 13.52
C SER A 79 -2.29 35.69 13.08
N ASP A 80 -2.86 35.12 12.01
CA ASP A 80 -4.25 35.34 11.60
C ASP A 80 -5.25 34.47 12.38
N GLY A 81 -4.77 33.63 13.32
CA GLY A 81 -5.56 32.69 14.12
C GLY A 81 -6.03 31.46 13.36
N ALA A 82 -5.75 31.36 12.06
CA ALA A 82 -6.09 30.19 11.29
C ALA A 82 -5.17 29.03 11.66
N TRP A 83 -5.73 27.83 11.71
CA TRP A 83 -4.97 26.61 11.85
C TRP A 83 -4.05 26.46 10.65
N ILE A 84 -2.76 26.41 10.93
CA ILE A 84 -1.73 26.09 9.97
C ILE A 84 -1.86 24.59 9.67
N THR A 85 -2.66 24.28 8.66
CA THR A 85 -2.58 22.99 8.01
C THR A 85 -1.29 22.99 7.17
N ASN A 86 -0.54 21.88 7.17
CA ASN A 86 0.54 21.67 6.19
C ASN A 86 -0.07 21.42 4.81
N THR A 87 -0.89 22.36 4.33
CA THR A 87 -1.36 22.42 2.96
C THR A 87 -0.32 23.21 2.18
N LEU A 88 0.37 22.51 1.28
CA LEU A 88 1.09 23.14 0.18
C LEU A 88 0.13 24.13 -0.48
N ASN A 89 0.44 25.42 -0.38
CA ASN A 89 -0.37 26.51 -0.94
C ASN A 89 -0.57 26.29 -2.44
N ASN A 90 -1.73 25.77 -2.83
CA ASN A 90 -2.22 25.83 -4.21
C ASN A 90 -2.79 27.22 -4.47
N SER A 91 -1.90 28.19 -4.64
CA SER A 91 -2.14 29.27 -5.58
C SER A 91 -1.30 28.99 -6.82
N ASN A 92 -1.94 29.22 -7.98
CA ASN A 92 -1.44 29.11 -9.35
C ASN A 92 -1.79 27.81 -10.08
N LYS A 93 -2.64 27.98 -11.11
CA LYS A 93 -2.43 27.54 -12.49
C LYS A 93 -1.88 26.11 -12.59
N SER A 94 -2.66 25.19 -13.15
CA SER A 94 -2.20 23.87 -13.59
C SER A 94 -1.03 24.00 -14.58
N THR A 95 0.17 24.26 -14.06
CA THR A 95 1.42 23.92 -14.69
C THR A 95 1.53 22.43 -14.48
N GLU A 96 1.39 21.65 -15.55
CA GLU A 96 1.92 20.29 -15.58
C GLU A 96 3.33 20.38 -14.98
N SER A 97 3.51 19.80 -13.80
CA SER A 97 4.80 19.83 -13.12
C SER A 97 5.78 19.10 -14.04
N LYS A 98 6.73 19.86 -14.60
CA LYS A 98 7.65 19.32 -15.59
C LYS A 98 8.49 18.22 -14.93
N ILE A 99 8.35 16.99 -15.42
CA ILE A 99 9.23 15.89 -15.02
C ILE A 99 10.68 16.28 -15.34
N THR A 100 11.53 16.26 -14.32
CA THR A 100 12.96 16.53 -14.47
C THR A 100 13.69 15.21 -14.62
N GLU A 101 14.28 14.99 -15.79
CA GLU A 101 15.12 13.83 -16.05
C GLU A 101 16.55 14.09 -15.57
N VAL A 102 17.15 13.12 -14.88
CA VAL A 102 18.54 13.15 -14.41
C VAL A 102 19.17 11.78 -14.63
N THR A 103 20.42 11.77 -15.08
CA THR A 103 21.21 10.55 -15.21
C THR A 103 22.28 10.53 -14.14
N VAL A 104 22.38 9.43 -13.40
CA VAL A 104 23.32 9.26 -12.27
C VAL A 104 24.23 8.07 -12.52
N GLY A 105 25.43 8.09 -11.93
CA GLY A 105 26.43 7.04 -12.10
C GLY A 105 26.86 6.34 -10.80
N ASN A 106 26.34 6.74 -9.64
CA ASN A 106 26.67 6.14 -8.36
C ASN A 106 25.54 6.27 -7.33
N ALA A 107 25.65 5.53 -6.21
CA ALA A 107 24.65 5.48 -5.15
C ALA A 107 24.35 6.85 -4.50
N GLN A 108 25.39 7.68 -4.29
CA GLN A 108 25.22 8.99 -3.69
C GLN A 108 24.41 9.93 -4.60
N GLU A 109 24.75 9.98 -5.89
CA GLU A 109 23.99 10.75 -6.89
C GLU A 109 22.56 10.25 -7.03
N PHE A 110 22.35 8.92 -7.03
CA PHE A 110 21.03 8.31 -7.08
C PHE A 110 20.16 8.78 -5.92
N VAL A 111 20.59 8.57 -4.67
CA VAL A 111 19.81 8.94 -3.49
C VAL A 111 19.57 10.45 -3.44
N ASN A 112 20.57 11.27 -3.72
CA ASN A 112 20.42 12.73 -3.75
C ASN A 112 19.43 13.21 -4.83
N SER A 113 19.15 12.38 -5.84
CA SER A 113 18.24 12.69 -6.94
C SER A 113 16.80 12.26 -6.68
N ILE A 114 16.55 11.43 -5.67
CA ILE A 114 15.19 10.98 -5.31
C ILE A 114 14.37 12.18 -4.84
N GLY A 115 13.21 12.35 -5.46
CA GLY A 115 12.25 13.41 -5.14
C GLY A 115 11.07 13.35 -6.10
N SER A 116 10.05 14.17 -5.86
CA SER A 116 8.86 14.19 -6.71
C SER A 116 9.12 14.80 -8.09
N ASN A 117 8.34 14.38 -9.09
CA ASN A 117 8.43 14.84 -10.49
C ASN A 117 9.81 14.59 -11.12
N LYS A 118 10.36 13.40 -10.89
CA LYS A 118 11.71 13.02 -11.32
C LYS A 118 11.67 11.78 -12.20
N LYS A 119 12.55 11.76 -13.20
CA LYS A 119 12.93 10.54 -13.90
C LYS A 119 14.44 10.35 -13.73
N ILE A 120 14.82 9.32 -12.98
CA ILE A 120 16.21 9.03 -12.66
C ILE A 120 16.65 7.85 -13.52
N ILE A 121 17.63 8.10 -14.38
CA ILE A 121 18.27 7.08 -15.21
C ILE A 121 19.57 6.65 -14.54
N LEU A 122 19.66 5.37 -14.18
CA LEU A 122 20.83 4.76 -13.56
C LEU A 122 21.75 4.21 -14.66
N LYS A 123 22.98 4.74 -14.77
CA LYS A 123 24.00 4.13 -15.64
C LYS A 123 24.37 2.72 -15.14
N PRO A 124 24.85 1.83 -16.03
CA PRO A 124 25.37 0.52 -15.64
C PRO A 124 26.34 0.61 -14.47
N GLY A 125 26.17 -0.27 -13.48
CA GLY A 125 26.99 -0.27 -12.28
C GLY A 125 26.26 -0.81 -11.06
N VAL A 126 27.00 -0.83 -9.95
CA VAL A 126 26.52 -1.29 -8.65
C VAL A 126 26.32 -0.09 -7.73
N TYR A 127 25.11 0.04 -7.20
CA TYR A 127 24.68 1.11 -6.31
C TYR A 127 24.54 0.52 -4.90
N ASN A 128 25.60 0.60 -4.11
CA ASN A 128 25.56 0.22 -2.70
C ASN A 128 24.95 1.35 -1.88
N LEU A 129 23.70 1.20 -1.45
CA LEU A 129 22.98 2.22 -0.68
C LEU A 129 23.45 2.33 0.77
N SER A 130 24.23 1.35 1.27
CA SER A 130 24.76 1.37 2.63
C SER A 130 25.92 2.34 2.83
N ASP A 131 26.58 2.76 1.75
CA ASP A 131 27.72 3.68 1.80
C ASP A 131 27.31 5.15 1.65
N VAL A 132 26.01 5.40 1.43
CA VAL A 132 25.48 6.74 1.13
C VAL A 132 25.43 7.58 2.40
N LYS A 133 25.97 8.79 2.32
CA LYS A 133 25.90 9.77 3.40
C LYS A 133 24.84 10.81 3.07
N GLN A 134 23.88 11.05 3.97
CA GLN A 134 22.89 12.12 3.80
C GLN A 134 23.50 13.49 4.08
N ILE A 135 24.33 13.97 3.16
CA ILE A 135 25.05 15.25 3.35
C ILE A 135 24.23 16.43 2.80
N ASN A 136 23.34 16.21 1.81
CA ASN A 136 22.62 17.29 1.13
C ASN A 136 21.28 16.83 0.52
N ASN A 137 20.30 16.40 1.33
CA ASN A 137 19.01 16.01 0.76
C ASN A 137 18.11 17.22 0.53
N SER A 138 17.81 17.52 -0.73
CA SER A 138 16.91 18.62 -1.10
C SER A 138 15.44 18.30 -0.79
N ASP A 139 15.10 17.01 -0.72
CA ASP A 139 13.75 16.54 -0.40
C ASP A 139 13.68 16.01 1.04
N SER A 140 12.84 16.65 1.85
CA SER A 140 12.59 16.26 3.24
C SER A 140 11.94 14.88 3.37
N GLY A 141 11.44 14.29 2.28
CA GLY A 141 10.82 12.96 2.25
C GLY A 141 11.81 11.80 2.17
N VAL A 142 13.09 12.04 1.88
CA VAL A 142 14.07 10.97 1.67
C VAL A 142 15.04 10.91 2.85
N LYS A 143 14.97 9.85 3.66
CA LYS A 143 15.69 9.72 4.94
C LYS A 143 16.30 8.34 5.10
N TYR A 144 17.45 8.28 5.74
CA TYR A 144 17.97 7.03 6.31
C TYR A 144 17.48 6.93 7.76
N ILE A 145 16.82 5.85 8.10
CA ILE A 145 16.27 5.60 9.44
C ILE A 145 16.99 4.38 10.04
N PRO A 146 17.49 4.46 11.29
CA PRO A 146 18.15 3.33 11.93
C PRO A 146 17.24 2.11 12.06
N VAL A 147 17.80 0.95 11.74
CA VAL A 147 17.28 -0.40 11.96
C VAL A 147 18.36 -1.24 12.65
N ASP A 148 18.06 -2.51 12.98
CA ASP A 148 18.92 -3.32 13.87
C ASP A 148 20.38 -3.46 13.41
N ASP A 149 20.65 -3.53 12.10
CA ASP A 149 22.00 -3.74 11.56
C ASP A 149 22.46 -2.69 10.55
N GLY A 150 21.84 -1.50 10.59
CA GLY A 150 22.26 -0.36 9.78
C GLY A 150 21.16 0.67 9.62
N ASP A 151 21.15 1.36 8.49
CA ASP A 151 20.14 2.36 8.18
C ASP A 151 19.32 1.96 6.94
N GLU A 152 18.02 2.21 6.99
CA GLU A 152 17.07 1.94 5.92
C GLU A 152 16.71 3.21 5.14
N LEU A 153 16.78 3.13 3.80
CA LEU A 153 16.32 4.19 2.92
C LEU A 153 14.78 4.26 2.89
N ASN A 154 14.26 5.34 3.48
CA ASN A 154 12.85 5.67 3.55
C ASN A 154 12.52 6.81 2.58
N ILE A 155 11.52 6.59 1.72
CA ILE A 155 11.07 7.50 0.66
C ILE A 155 9.59 7.83 0.93
N ILE A 156 9.35 9.00 1.52
CA ILE A 156 8.08 9.37 2.16
C ILE A 156 7.42 10.52 1.41
N GLY A 157 6.16 10.33 0.99
CA GLY A 157 5.35 11.40 0.38
C GLY A 157 5.77 11.78 -1.05
N ILE A 158 6.60 10.96 -1.69
CA ILE A 158 7.10 11.21 -3.04
C ILE A 158 6.07 10.81 -4.09
N HIS A 159 5.95 11.61 -5.15
CA HIS A 159 5.06 11.32 -6.27
C HIS A 159 5.67 11.62 -7.64
N ASP A 160 5.19 10.94 -8.67
CA ASP A 160 5.65 11.11 -10.07
C ASP A 160 7.16 10.87 -10.20
N LEU A 161 7.62 9.74 -9.65
CA LEU A 161 9.01 9.32 -9.66
C LEU A 161 9.19 8.09 -10.55
N THR A 162 10.12 8.17 -11.49
CA THR A 162 10.63 7.02 -12.25
C THR A 162 12.07 6.73 -11.86
N ILE A 163 12.37 5.47 -11.53
CA ILE A 163 13.71 4.93 -11.33
C ILE A 163 13.93 3.87 -12.42
N GLU A 164 14.86 4.14 -13.34
CA GLU A 164 15.06 3.31 -14.53
C GLU A 164 16.55 2.97 -14.72
N GLY A 165 16.86 1.68 -14.82
CA GLY A 165 18.16 1.25 -15.34
C GLY A 165 18.28 1.60 -16.82
N ALA A 166 19.37 2.28 -17.20
CA ALA A 166 19.64 2.68 -18.59
C ALA A 166 19.73 1.47 -19.53
N GLU A 167 20.21 0.34 -19.00
CA GLU A 167 20.34 -0.94 -19.69
C GLU A 167 19.83 -2.06 -18.77
N ALA A 168 18.90 -2.88 -19.28
CA ALA A 168 18.28 -3.96 -18.51
C ALA A 168 19.33 -4.97 -18.00
N GLY A 169 19.25 -5.32 -16.71
CA GLY A 169 20.15 -6.28 -16.08
C GLY A 169 21.57 -5.76 -15.83
N LYS A 170 21.86 -4.48 -16.07
CA LYS A 170 23.20 -3.88 -15.89
C LYS A 170 23.30 -2.94 -14.69
N VAL A 171 22.19 -2.74 -13.98
CA VAL A 171 22.12 -1.88 -12.79
C VAL A 171 21.72 -2.73 -11.59
N GLU A 172 22.64 -2.87 -10.65
CA GLU A 172 22.43 -3.57 -9.39
C GLU A 172 22.29 -2.53 -8.26
N ILE A 173 21.19 -2.56 -7.51
CA ILE A 173 20.97 -1.77 -6.30
C ILE A 173 21.01 -2.72 -5.11
N LYS A 174 21.91 -2.47 -4.17
CA LYS A 174 22.07 -3.36 -3.02
C LYS A 174 22.28 -2.64 -1.71
N VAL A 175 21.98 -3.35 -0.64
CA VAL A 175 22.28 -2.96 0.73
C VAL A 175 23.01 -4.09 1.45
N ALA A 176 23.86 -3.72 2.40
CA ALA A 176 24.51 -4.65 3.32
C ALA A 176 23.66 -4.94 4.58
N PRO A 177 23.01 -3.95 5.25
CA PRO A 177 22.10 -4.21 6.35
C PRO A 177 20.96 -5.14 5.91
N ARG A 178 20.64 -6.13 6.73
CA ARG A 178 19.67 -7.20 6.47
C ARG A 178 18.29 -6.89 7.03
N PHE A 179 18.20 -5.92 7.92
CA PHE A 179 16.95 -5.42 8.50
C PHE A 179 16.46 -4.14 7.81
N ALA A 180 17.16 -3.67 6.79
CA ALA A 180 16.76 -2.53 5.97
C ALA A 180 16.14 -3.01 4.66
N ASN A 181 14.94 -2.52 4.33
CA ASN A 181 14.45 -2.69 2.97
C ASN A 181 15.39 -1.99 1.98
N ILE A 182 15.55 -2.52 0.76
CA ILE A 182 16.38 -1.84 -0.27
C ILE A 182 15.81 -0.44 -0.52
N MET A 183 14.49 -0.36 -0.69
CA MET A 183 13.75 0.90 -0.73
C MET A 183 12.38 0.75 -0.04
N ASN A 184 12.15 1.58 0.98
CA ASN A 184 10.88 1.65 1.69
C ASN A 184 10.09 2.90 1.28
N PHE A 185 9.00 2.72 0.56
CA PHE A 185 8.11 3.79 0.13
C PHE A 185 6.90 3.92 1.04
N SER A 186 6.60 5.15 1.48
CA SER A 186 5.43 5.45 2.32
C SER A 186 4.67 6.66 1.79
N ASN A 187 3.35 6.54 1.68
CA ASN A 187 2.48 7.60 1.12
C ASN A 187 2.92 8.03 -0.29
N ALA A 188 3.40 7.08 -1.10
CA ALA A 188 3.94 7.35 -2.43
C ALA A 188 2.86 7.21 -3.52
N LYS A 189 3.00 7.97 -4.61
CA LYS A 189 2.02 7.96 -5.70
C LYS A 189 2.67 8.03 -7.09
N ASN A 190 2.17 7.31 -8.08
CA ASN A 190 2.68 7.38 -9.45
C ASN A 190 4.18 7.04 -9.50
N ILE A 191 4.56 5.88 -8.96
CA ILE A 191 5.96 5.44 -8.90
C ILE A 191 6.19 4.41 -10.01
N THR A 192 7.27 4.56 -10.76
CA THR A 192 7.72 3.58 -11.75
C THR A 192 9.13 3.12 -11.40
N ILE A 193 9.33 1.81 -11.30
CA ILE A 193 10.64 1.18 -11.09
C ILE A 193 10.84 0.17 -12.23
N LYS A 194 11.90 0.31 -13.03
CA LYS A 194 12.13 -0.62 -14.13
C LYS A 194 13.59 -0.84 -14.50
N ASN A 195 13.86 -1.99 -15.11
CA ASN A 195 15.18 -2.38 -15.60
C ASN A 195 16.27 -2.42 -14.51
N ILE A 196 15.92 -2.74 -13.27
CA ILE A 196 16.88 -2.86 -12.17
C ILE A 196 17.02 -4.29 -11.68
N VAL A 197 18.17 -4.58 -11.08
CA VAL A 197 18.42 -5.75 -10.26
C VAL A 197 18.57 -5.23 -8.83
N ALA A 198 17.74 -5.68 -7.89
CA ALA A 198 17.74 -5.15 -6.53
C ALA A 198 17.69 -6.28 -5.49
N GLY A 199 18.58 -6.21 -4.49
CA GLY A 199 18.66 -7.25 -3.49
C GLY A 199 19.74 -7.06 -2.44
N HIS A 200 19.75 -7.92 -1.43
CA HIS A 200 20.80 -7.94 -0.41
C HIS A 200 22.07 -8.63 -0.93
N THR A 201 23.23 -8.23 -0.39
CA THR A 201 24.49 -8.91 -0.70
C THR A 201 24.42 -10.41 -0.36
N PRO A 202 24.93 -11.32 -1.23
CA PRO A 202 24.83 -12.76 -0.99
C PRO A 202 25.53 -13.19 0.31
N ALA A 203 24.78 -13.73 1.27
CA ALA A 203 25.31 -14.39 2.44
C ALA A 203 24.36 -15.51 2.90
N LYS A 204 24.92 -16.54 3.56
CA LYS A 204 24.29 -17.82 3.90
C LYS A 204 23.17 -17.76 4.96
N TYR A 205 22.76 -16.58 5.44
CA TYR A 205 21.87 -16.47 6.59
C TYR A 205 20.74 -15.47 6.36
N GLU A 206 19.63 -15.71 7.06
CA GLU A 206 18.33 -15.02 7.00
C GLU A 206 18.48 -13.50 7.12
N CYS A 207 17.72 -12.79 6.29
CA CYS A 207 17.57 -11.34 6.33
C CYS A 207 16.10 -11.03 6.66
N ASN A 208 15.83 -9.96 7.38
CA ASN A 208 14.52 -9.72 8.01
C ASN A 208 13.69 -8.63 7.32
N ALA A 209 14.28 -7.85 6.43
CA ALA A 209 13.57 -6.86 5.62
C ALA A 209 13.41 -7.30 4.16
N GLY A 210 12.47 -6.66 3.46
CA GLY A 210 12.15 -6.97 2.08
C GLY A 210 12.96 -6.19 1.05
N VAL A 211 12.81 -6.52 -0.23
CA VAL A 211 13.50 -5.80 -1.31
C VAL A 211 12.79 -4.47 -1.55
N LEU A 212 11.51 -4.51 -1.94
CA LEU A 212 10.69 -3.32 -2.15
C LEU A 212 9.49 -3.33 -1.20
N LYS A 213 9.36 -2.25 -0.42
CA LYS A 213 8.22 -2.04 0.47
C LYS A 213 7.39 -0.84 0.05
N PHE A 214 6.07 -0.99 0.04
CA PHE A 214 5.12 0.10 -0.19
C PHE A 214 4.05 0.11 0.90
N THR A 215 3.89 1.27 1.55
CA THR A 215 2.87 1.50 2.57
C THR A 215 1.99 2.70 2.18
N ASN A 216 0.66 2.57 2.30
CA ASN A 216 -0.30 3.65 2.01
C ASN A 216 -0.10 4.30 0.64
N SER A 217 0.24 3.51 -0.37
CA SER A 217 0.73 4.01 -1.67
C SER A 217 -0.21 3.63 -2.82
N ASN A 218 -0.18 4.40 -3.91
CA ASN A 218 -1.10 4.21 -5.03
C ASN A 218 -0.43 4.38 -6.40
N ASN A 219 -0.88 3.62 -7.39
CA ASN A 219 -0.44 3.73 -8.78
C ASN A 219 1.08 3.48 -8.91
N ILE A 220 1.47 2.22 -8.76
CA ILE A 220 2.86 1.78 -8.75
C ILE A 220 3.08 0.82 -9.93
N SER A 221 4.14 1.03 -10.69
CA SER A 221 4.56 0.13 -11.77
C SER A 221 5.97 -0.39 -11.50
N ILE A 222 6.13 -1.71 -11.52
CA ILE A 222 7.40 -2.39 -11.42
C ILE A 222 7.54 -3.24 -12.69
N ALA A 223 8.58 -3.03 -13.49
CA ALA A 223 8.70 -3.71 -14.78
C ALA A 223 10.12 -4.20 -15.07
N ASN A 224 10.26 -5.34 -15.73
CA ASN A 224 11.54 -5.83 -16.26
C ASN A 224 12.67 -5.81 -15.21
N SER A 225 12.35 -6.20 -13.97
CA SER A 225 13.25 -6.06 -12.83
C SER A 225 13.45 -7.38 -12.10
N HIS A 226 14.63 -7.56 -11.54
CA HIS A 226 15.00 -8.73 -10.75
C HIS A 226 15.06 -8.31 -9.28
N LEU A 227 14.16 -8.84 -8.46
CA LEU A 227 14.12 -8.64 -7.02
C LEU A 227 14.62 -9.92 -6.35
N TYR A 228 15.82 -9.87 -5.79
CA TYR A 228 16.48 -11.05 -5.25
C TYR A 228 16.97 -10.82 -3.82
N GLY A 229 17.39 -11.91 -3.21
CA GLY A 229 18.34 -11.87 -2.12
C GLY A 229 17.74 -12.38 -0.83
N CYS A 230 18.65 -12.68 0.10
CA CYS A 230 18.38 -13.27 1.41
C CYS A 230 17.33 -12.53 2.25
N GLY A 231 16.85 -11.34 1.80
CA GLY A 231 15.76 -10.56 2.37
C GLY A 231 14.58 -11.45 2.77
N SER A 232 13.82 -11.03 3.77
CA SER A 232 12.65 -11.78 4.19
C SER A 232 11.66 -11.82 3.04
N ILE A 233 11.37 -10.67 2.41
CA ILE A 233 10.25 -10.53 1.48
C ILE A 233 10.66 -9.88 0.14
N GLY A 234 10.33 -10.49 -1.00
CA GLY A 234 10.59 -9.86 -2.31
C GLY A 234 9.80 -8.56 -2.52
N LEU A 235 8.48 -8.62 -2.34
CA LEU A 235 7.59 -7.45 -2.44
C LEU A 235 6.64 -7.39 -1.23
N ASP A 236 6.75 -6.33 -0.43
CA ASP A 236 5.99 -6.12 0.81
C ASP A 236 5.00 -4.94 0.67
N LEU A 237 3.70 -5.24 0.63
CA LEU A 237 2.64 -4.28 0.35
C LEU A 237 1.68 -4.14 1.53
N HIS A 238 1.47 -2.90 1.97
CA HIS A 238 0.52 -2.56 3.03
C HIS A 238 -0.38 -1.39 2.62
N ASN A 239 -1.69 -1.60 2.57
CA ASN A 239 -2.66 -0.58 2.16
C ASN A 239 -2.27 0.07 0.81
N VAL A 240 -1.98 -0.76 -0.18
CA VAL A 240 -1.59 -0.34 -1.53
C VAL A 240 -2.76 -0.49 -2.48
N SER A 241 -2.87 0.42 -3.44
CA SER A 241 -3.86 0.30 -4.52
C SER A 241 -3.27 0.55 -5.89
N LYS A 242 -3.73 -0.18 -6.91
CA LYS A 242 -3.27 -0.02 -8.31
C LYS A 242 -1.77 -0.25 -8.44
N LEU A 243 -1.31 -1.46 -8.18
CA LEU A 243 0.08 -1.85 -8.43
C LEU A 243 0.13 -2.87 -9.55
N GLU A 244 1.01 -2.67 -10.53
CA GLU A 244 1.33 -3.67 -11.54
C GLU A 244 2.83 -4.01 -11.48
N ALA A 245 3.14 -5.28 -11.24
CA ALA A 245 4.46 -5.85 -11.43
C ALA A 245 4.45 -6.70 -12.72
N SER A 246 5.32 -6.41 -13.68
CA SER A 246 5.34 -7.08 -14.98
C SER A 246 6.73 -7.54 -15.41
N ASN A 247 6.82 -8.76 -15.94
CA ASN A 247 8.07 -9.35 -16.42
C ASN A 247 9.21 -9.24 -15.39
N CYS A 248 8.88 -9.47 -14.12
CA CYS A 248 9.82 -9.46 -13.00
C CYS A 248 10.26 -10.88 -12.65
N LEU A 249 11.52 -10.99 -12.23
CA LEU A 249 12.05 -12.18 -11.55
C LEU A 249 12.09 -11.87 -10.05
N ILE A 250 11.42 -12.69 -9.24
CA ILE A 250 11.48 -12.66 -7.78
C ILE A 250 12.04 -14.02 -7.36
N ASP A 251 13.19 -14.03 -6.70
CA ASP A 251 13.86 -15.26 -6.31
C ASP A 251 14.67 -15.14 -5.01
N HIS A 252 15.06 -16.29 -4.46
CA HIS A 252 15.99 -16.38 -3.33
C HIS A 252 15.62 -15.57 -2.06
N CYS A 253 14.34 -15.21 -1.86
CA CYS A 253 13.86 -14.58 -0.63
C CYS A 253 13.70 -15.64 0.49
N SER A 254 14.07 -15.30 1.73
CA SER A 254 14.19 -16.26 2.84
C SER A 254 12.89 -16.49 3.61
N LEU A 255 11.97 -15.51 3.64
CA LEU A 255 10.65 -15.65 4.27
C LEU A 255 9.58 -15.88 3.19
N ARG A 256 9.24 -14.87 2.39
CA ARG A 256 8.18 -14.93 1.36
C ARG A 256 8.63 -14.28 0.07
N ALA A 257 8.08 -14.70 -1.06
CA ALA A 257 8.26 -13.94 -2.30
C ALA A 257 7.43 -12.65 -2.28
N ILE A 258 6.16 -12.77 -1.85
CA ILE A 258 5.17 -11.69 -1.93
C ILE A 258 4.34 -11.67 -0.65
N GLN A 259 4.16 -10.48 -0.10
CA GLN A 259 3.32 -10.21 1.06
C GLN A 259 2.40 -9.03 0.78
N ILE A 260 1.09 -9.21 1.02
CA ILE A 260 0.07 -8.21 0.72
C ILE A 260 -0.90 -8.10 1.90
N TYR A 261 -1.06 -6.88 2.41
CA TYR A 261 -2.01 -6.54 3.47
C TYR A 261 -2.94 -5.40 3.02
N ASP A 262 -4.25 -5.59 3.23
CA ASP A 262 -5.31 -4.59 3.05
C ASP A 262 -5.20 -3.81 1.72
N SER A 263 -4.82 -4.49 0.65
CA SER A 263 -4.49 -3.87 -0.64
C SER A 263 -5.49 -4.25 -1.71
N SER A 264 -5.58 -3.45 -2.77
CA SER A 264 -6.56 -3.67 -3.84
C SER A 264 -6.03 -3.37 -5.24
N ASP A 265 -6.56 -4.05 -6.25
CA ASP A 265 -6.17 -3.84 -7.65
C ASP A 265 -4.64 -4.01 -7.82
N ILE A 266 -4.17 -5.22 -7.48
CA ILE A 266 -2.75 -5.59 -7.54
C ILE A 266 -2.60 -6.67 -8.62
N LYS A 267 -1.75 -6.40 -9.62
CA LYS A 267 -1.56 -7.26 -10.77
C LYS A 267 -0.10 -7.70 -10.89
N PHE A 268 0.08 -9.00 -11.06
CA PHE A 268 1.34 -9.62 -11.43
C PHE A 268 1.16 -10.20 -12.84
N VAL A 269 1.98 -9.77 -13.79
CA VAL A 269 1.88 -10.17 -15.20
C VAL A 269 3.20 -10.75 -15.69
N GLU A 270 3.20 -11.99 -16.15
CA GLU A 270 4.38 -12.62 -16.76
C GLU A 270 5.60 -12.63 -15.81
N ASN A 271 5.34 -12.69 -14.50
CA ASN A 271 6.39 -12.71 -13.48
C ASN A 271 6.84 -14.14 -13.19
N LYS A 272 8.11 -14.29 -12.80
CA LYS A 272 8.68 -15.54 -12.31
C LYS A 272 8.96 -15.43 -10.82
N ILE A 273 8.33 -16.30 -10.04
CA ILE A 273 8.51 -16.44 -8.60
C ILE A 273 9.16 -17.80 -8.38
N ILE A 274 10.49 -17.84 -8.32
CA ILE A 274 11.23 -19.10 -8.42
C ILE A 274 12.35 -19.22 -7.41
N ASP A 275 12.82 -20.46 -7.19
CA ASP A 275 14.03 -20.76 -6.42
C ASP A 275 14.04 -20.14 -5.00
N HIS A 276 12.88 -20.16 -4.33
CA HIS A 276 12.76 -19.80 -2.91
C HIS A 276 13.02 -21.01 -2.02
N GLU A 277 13.85 -20.84 -0.99
CA GLU A 277 13.95 -21.77 0.15
C GLU A 277 13.27 -21.14 1.36
N ALA A 278 11.96 -20.97 1.27
CA ALA A 278 11.20 -20.18 2.23
C ALA A 278 10.96 -20.94 3.53
N TYR A 279 11.22 -20.32 4.67
CA TYR A 279 10.80 -20.83 5.99
C TYR A 279 9.35 -20.43 6.34
N SER A 280 8.55 -20.07 5.33
CA SER A 280 7.19 -19.54 5.46
C SER A 280 6.33 -19.92 4.26
N ASN A 281 5.24 -19.19 4.01
CA ASN A 281 4.46 -19.23 2.76
C ASN A 281 5.25 -18.58 1.61
N ILE A 282 4.99 -18.95 0.37
CA ILE A 282 5.60 -18.24 -0.78
C ILE A 282 4.85 -16.94 -1.06
N VAL A 283 3.51 -16.99 -0.99
CA VAL A 283 2.64 -15.82 -1.13
C VAL A 283 1.67 -15.78 0.02
N MET A 284 1.60 -14.62 0.68
CA MET A 284 0.62 -14.35 1.74
C MET A 284 -0.19 -13.10 1.40
N ILE A 285 -1.51 -13.23 1.46
CA ILE A 285 -2.46 -12.16 1.14
C ILE A 285 -3.51 -12.08 2.25
N ASP A 286 -3.55 -10.96 2.96
CA ASP A 286 -4.54 -10.71 4.01
C ASP A 286 -5.31 -9.42 3.68
N GLY A 287 -6.63 -9.50 3.51
CA GLY A 287 -7.45 -8.35 3.13
C GLY A 287 -7.29 -7.88 1.67
N GLY A 288 -6.79 -8.73 0.77
CA GLY A 288 -6.51 -8.39 -0.63
C GLY A 288 -7.73 -8.43 -1.55
N LYS A 289 -8.02 -7.37 -2.30
CA LYS A 289 -9.20 -7.32 -3.21
C LYS A 289 -8.80 -7.13 -4.67
N GLY A 290 -9.18 -8.08 -5.54
CA GLY A 290 -8.83 -8.01 -6.95
C GLY A 290 -7.32 -8.21 -7.15
N ILE A 291 -6.76 -9.20 -6.48
CA ILE A 291 -5.35 -9.58 -6.65
C ILE A 291 -5.27 -10.57 -7.80
N THR A 292 -4.47 -10.28 -8.82
CA THR A 292 -4.38 -11.13 -10.02
C THR A 292 -2.94 -11.52 -10.33
N PHE A 293 -2.73 -12.81 -10.58
CA PHE A 293 -1.53 -13.36 -11.20
C PHE A 293 -1.91 -13.84 -12.60
N GLU A 294 -1.34 -13.23 -13.62
CA GLU A 294 -1.60 -13.54 -15.03
C GLU A 294 -0.31 -14.02 -15.68
N LYS A 295 -0.31 -15.24 -16.22
CA LYS A 295 0.86 -15.84 -16.90
C LYS A 295 2.12 -15.90 -16.03
N CYS A 296 1.95 -15.97 -14.72
CA CYS A 296 3.08 -16.08 -13.80
C CYS A 296 3.57 -17.52 -13.69
N GLU A 297 4.87 -17.68 -13.47
CA GLU A 297 5.51 -18.96 -13.19
C GLU A 297 5.92 -19.02 -11.72
N PHE A 298 5.48 -20.05 -11.01
CA PHE A 298 5.87 -20.39 -9.64
C PHE A 298 6.61 -21.73 -9.68
N ALA A 299 7.94 -21.71 -9.63
CA ALA A 299 8.74 -22.90 -9.85
C ALA A 299 9.89 -23.09 -8.84
N ASN A 300 10.12 -24.34 -8.44
CA ASN A 300 11.24 -24.72 -7.56
C ASN A 300 11.27 -23.98 -6.22
N ASN A 301 10.12 -23.55 -5.72
CA ASN A 301 10.03 -22.94 -4.40
C ASN A 301 9.80 -24.04 -3.38
N ASN A 302 10.84 -24.33 -2.62
CA ASN A 302 10.95 -25.51 -1.77
C ASN A 302 11.09 -25.11 -0.30
N ASN A 303 10.96 -26.09 0.58
CA ASN A 303 11.06 -25.97 2.03
C ASN A 303 10.01 -25.07 2.70
N PHE A 304 8.95 -24.67 2.00
CA PHE A 304 7.87 -23.87 2.60
C PHE A 304 7.24 -24.59 3.81
N MET A 305 7.14 -23.88 4.93
CA MET A 305 6.72 -24.44 6.22
C MET A 305 5.23 -24.23 6.48
N TRP A 306 4.68 -23.09 6.05
CA TRP A 306 3.24 -22.86 5.98
C TRP A 306 2.71 -23.18 4.59
N SER A 307 1.44 -22.88 4.31
CA SER A 307 0.86 -23.19 2.99
C SER A 307 1.49 -22.36 1.88
N PHE A 308 1.56 -22.90 0.67
CA PHE A 308 2.27 -22.29 -0.44
C PHE A 308 1.70 -20.91 -0.82
N ILE A 309 0.40 -20.86 -1.12
CA ILE A 309 -0.41 -19.64 -1.23
C ILE A 309 -1.37 -19.60 -0.04
N GLU A 310 -1.32 -18.55 0.78
CA GLU A 310 -2.22 -18.38 1.92
C GLU A 310 -2.99 -17.05 1.83
N THR A 311 -4.31 -17.14 2.02
CA THR A 311 -5.23 -16.02 1.85
C THR A 311 -6.22 -15.92 3.00
N SER A 312 -6.44 -14.71 3.51
CA SER A 312 -7.32 -14.46 4.67
C SER A 312 -8.07 -13.13 4.59
N ASN A 313 -9.01 -12.91 5.50
CA ASN A 313 -9.73 -11.64 5.70
C ASN A 313 -10.47 -11.14 4.44
N LYS A 314 -11.36 -11.98 3.90
CA LYS A 314 -12.20 -11.67 2.72
C LYS A 314 -11.38 -11.33 1.48
N SER A 315 -10.25 -11.99 1.29
CA SER A 315 -9.43 -11.79 0.11
C SER A 315 -10.08 -12.41 -1.14
N ASP A 316 -9.83 -11.80 -2.30
CA ASP A 316 -10.28 -12.28 -3.62
C ASP A 316 -9.09 -12.30 -4.60
N ILE A 317 -8.69 -13.51 -4.99
CA ILE A 317 -7.48 -13.79 -5.77
C ILE A 317 -7.81 -14.57 -7.04
N LEU A 318 -7.23 -14.12 -8.16
CA LEU A 318 -7.27 -14.81 -9.45
C LEU A 318 -5.87 -15.23 -9.89
N PHE A 319 -5.70 -16.51 -10.21
CA PHE A 319 -4.58 -17.02 -11.00
C PHE A 319 -5.11 -17.38 -12.39
N ASP A 320 -4.55 -16.78 -13.44
CA ASP A 320 -4.96 -17.02 -14.82
C ASP A 320 -3.74 -17.35 -15.68
N SER A 321 -3.81 -18.48 -16.37
CA SER A 321 -2.75 -18.92 -17.29
C SER A 321 -1.38 -19.10 -16.63
N CYS A 322 -1.37 -19.41 -15.33
CA CYS A 322 -0.16 -19.56 -14.54
C CYS A 322 0.42 -20.98 -14.64
N VAL A 323 1.71 -21.11 -14.34
CA VAL A 323 2.40 -22.40 -14.22
C VAL A 323 2.94 -22.53 -12.80
N ILE A 324 2.44 -23.50 -12.03
CA ILE A 324 2.85 -23.78 -10.66
C ILE A 324 3.46 -25.17 -10.60
N LYS A 325 4.80 -25.25 -10.57
CA LYS A 325 5.50 -26.53 -10.71
C LYS A 325 6.68 -26.75 -9.78
N ASN A 326 6.97 -28.01 -9.48
CA ASN A 326 8.17 -28.42 -8.72
C ASN A 326 8.32 -27.71 -7.37
N ASN A 327 7.23 -27.39 -6.68
CA ASN A 327 7.31 -26.76 -5.36
C ASN A 327 7.11 -27.83 -4.27
N SER A 328 7.90 -27.80 -3.20
CA SER A 328 7.79 -28.79 -2.11
C SER A 328 7.76 -28.18 -0.71
N LYS A 329 6.88 -28.66 0.14
CA LYS A 329 6.87 -28.31 1.57
C LYS A 329 8.16 -28.75 2.28
N SER A 330 8.42 -28.18 3.44
CA SER A 330 9.50 -28.62 4.33
C SER A 330 9.34 -30.07 4.75
N SER A 331 10.47 -30.78 4.89
CA SER A 331 10.54 -32.09 5.54
C SER A 331 10.72 -32.03 7.05
N SER A 332 10.75 -30.82 7.65
CA SER A 332 10.87 -30.64 9.10
C SER A 332 9.69 -31.26 9.84
N SER A 333 9.97 -31.99 10.92
CA SER A 333 8.94 -32.60 11.77
C SER A 333 8.18 -31.59 12.63
N GLU A 334 8.63 -30.33 12.69
CA GLU A 334 8.03 -29.28 13.51
C GLU A 334 6.59 -28.93 13.11
N PHE A 335 6.19 -29.22 11.86
CA PHE A 335 4.88 -28.87 11.31
C PHE A 335 4.02 -30.09 10.95
N ASN A 336 4.34 -31.26 11.50
CA ASN A 336 3.65 -32.52 11.18
C ASN A 336 2.15 -32.52 11.52
N ASP A 337 1.74 -31.69 12.49
CA ASP A 337 0.35 -31.60 12.93
C ASP A 337 -0.49 -30.62 12.08
N GLU A 338 0.15 -29.79 11.24
CA GLU A 338 -0.57 -28.87 10.35
C GLU A 338 -0.94 -29.53 9.01
N ASN A 339 -1.96 -28.97 8.34
CA ASN A 339 -2.27 -29.34 6.96
C ASN A 339 -1.65 -28.30 6.03
N ILE A 340 -0.45 -28.58 5.50
CA ILE A 340 0.27 -27.68 4.61
C ILE A 340 -0.31 -27.81 3.19
N CYS A 341 -1.01 -26.78 2.73
CA CYS A 341 -1.73 -26.82 1.47
C CYS A 341 -1.00 -26.08 0.36
N LEU A 342 -1.30 -26.40 -0.90
CA LEU A 342 -0.87 -25.57 -2.03
C LEU A 342 -1.66 -24.25 -2.07
N PHE A 343 -2.97 -24.31 -1.80
CA PHE A 343 -3.83 -23.14 -1.64
C PHE A 343 -4.58 -23.22 -0.31
N LYS A 344 -4.43 -22.19 0.53
CA LYS A 344 -5.08 -22.09 1.84
C LYS A 344 -5.93 -20.83 1.96
N THR A 345 -7.13 -21.00 2.50
CA THR A 345 -8.16 -19.94 2.65
C THR A 345 -8.73 -19.83 4.06
N THR A 346 -8.38 -20.77 4.94
CA THR A 346 -8.76 -20.80 6.35
C THR A 346 -7.67 -20.15 7.18
N ASP A 347 -8.01 -19.07 7.88
CA ASP A 347 -7.08 -18.36 8.74
C ASP A 347 -6.76 -19.13 10.04
N TYR A 348 -5.85 -18.57 10.84
CA TYR A 348 -5.45 -19.13 12.14
C TYR A 348 -6.62 -19.32 13.12
N PHE A 349 -7.70 -18.56 12.98
CA PHE A 349 -8.90 -18.65 13.82
C PHE A 349 -9.93 -19.66 13.27
N GLY A 350 -9.61 -20.38 12.20
CA GLY A 350 -10.50 -21.35 11.57
C GLY A 350 -11.55 -20.70 10.67
N LYS A 351 -11.43 -19.42 10.34
CA LYS A 351 -12.39 -18.70 9.49
C LYS A 351 -11.97 -18.82 8.03
N CYS A 352 -12.91 -19.24 7.20
CA CYS A 352 -12.73 -19.36 5.76
C CYS A 352 -13.69 -18.39 5.06
N ASP A 353 -13.22 -17.18 4.75
CA ASP A 353 -14.02 -16.12 4.11
C ASP A 353 -13.37 -15.53 2.85
N SER A 354 -12.22 -16.07 2.45
CA SER A 354 -11.46 -15.67 1.26
C SER A 354 -11.73 -16.62 0.10
N LYS A 355 -11.44 -16.17 -1.12
CA LYS A 355 -11.67 -16.91 -2.35
C LYS A 355 -10.43 -16.91 -3.23
N ILE A 356 -10.13 -18.06 -3.80
CA ILE A 356 -9.10 -18.23 -4.82
C ILE A 356 -9.76 -18.86 -6.05
N THR A 357 -9.61 -18.21 -7.20
CA THR A 357 -9.95 -18.81 -8.49
C THR A 357 -8.67 -19.05 -9.26
N VAL A 358 -8.48 -20.28 -9.72
CA VAL A 358 -7.37 -20.66 -10.60
C VAL A 358 -7.97 -21.10 -11.92
N ARG A 359 -7.52 -20.52 -13.03
CA ARG A 359 -8.02 -20.89 -14.35
C ARG A 359 -6.95 -20.97 -15.41
N ASN A 360 -7.18 -21.79 -16.44
CA ASN A 360 -6.27 -21.97 -17.58
C ASN A 360 -4.82 -22.31 -17.17
N SER A 361 -4.63 -22.85 -15.97
CA SER A 361 -3.32 -22.93 -15.32
C SER A 361 -2.82 -24.37 -15.23
N GLU A 362 -1.50 -24.54 -15.21
CA GLU A 362 -0.83 -25.82 -15.00
C GLU A 362 -0.34 -25.92 -13.54
N ILE A 363 -0.67 -27.02 -12.86
CA ILE A 363 -0.22 -27.34 -11.50
C ILE A 363 0.39 -28.74 -11.52
N THR A 364 1.73 -28.83 -11.54
CA THR A 364 2.42 -30.10 -11.73
C THR A 364 3.62 -30.32 -10.82
N LYS A 365 3.87 -31.56 -10.37
CA LYS A 365 5.07 -31.92 -9.60
C LYS A 365 5.24 -31.16 -8.27
N ASN A 366 4.14 -30.71 -7.68
CA ASN A 366 4.16 -30.10 -6.35
C ASN A 366 4.03 -31.18 -5.28
N THR A 367 4.66 -30.98 -4.13
CA THR A 367 4.64 -31.91 -2.99
C THR A 367 4.24 -31.16 -1.71
N CYS A 368 3.04 -31.43 -1.19
CA CYS A 368 2.57 -30.90 0.10
C CYS A 368 1.51 -31.83 0.69
N ASP A 369 0.78 -31.40 1.73
CA ASP A 369 -0.21 -32.28 2.35
C ASP A 369 -1.51 -32.34 1.54
N SER A 370 -2.04 -31.18 1.15
CA SER A 370 -3.29 -31.11 0.39
C SER A 370 -3.18 -30.09 -0.76
N LEU A 371 -3.92 -30.29 -1.84
CA LEU A 371 -4.06 -29.25 -2.86
C LEU A 371 -4.74 -27.99 -2.29
N VAL A 372 -5.82 -28.18 -1.52
CA VAL A 372 -6.60 -27.11 -0.91
C VAL A 372 -7.02 -27.49 0.51
N ASP A 373 -7.25 -26.49 1.36
CA ASP A 373 -7.86 -26.68 2.67
C ASP A 373 -9.40 -26.68 2.63
N ASN A 374 -9.99 -25.87 1.74
CA ASN A 374 -11.44 -25.74 1.57
C ASN A 374 -11.81 -25.74 0.07
N LYS A 375 -12.59 -26.75 -0.35
CA LYS A 375 -13.01 -26.95 -1.74
C LYS A 375 -14.09 -25.98 -2.23
N GLU A 376 -14.82 -25.32 -1.32
CA GLU A 376 -15.84 -24.33 -1.68
C GLU A 376 -15.22 -22.95 -1.95
N SER A 377 -14.09 -22.67 -1.29
CA SER A 377 -13.38 -21.39 -1.35
C SER A 377 -12.33 -21.32 -2.46
N VAL A 378 -11.85 -22.47 -2.93
CA VAL A 378 -10.88 -22.55 -4.03
C VAL A 378 -11.51 -23.21 -5.25
N LYS A 379 -11.53 -22.53 -6.39
CA LYS A 379 -12.10 -23.01 -7.66
C LYS A 379 -11.02 -23.20 -8.71
N PHE A 380 -11.17 -24.25 -9.51
CA PHE A 380 -10.29 -24.59 -10.63
C PHE A 380 -11.12 -24.69 -11.92
N ASP A 381 -10.81 -23.86 -12.91
CA ASP A 381 -11.49 -23.83 -14.20
C ASP A 381 -10.49 -24.08 -15.34
N ASP A 382 -10.68 -25.13 -16.14
CA ASP A 382 -9.77 -25.48 -17.25
C ASP A 382 -8.28 -25.60 -16.83
N CYS A 383 -8.04 -26.16 -15.64
CA CYS A 383 -6.69 -26.40 -15.11
C CYS A 383 -6.16 -27.80 -15.44
N THR A 384 -4.86 -27.90 -15.72
CA THR A 384 -4.14 -29.18 -15.76
C THR A 384 -3.49 -29.44 -14.42
N ILE A 385 -3.98 -30.44 -13.66
CA ILE A 385 -3.45 -30.82 -12.35
C ILE A 385 -2.98 -32.26 -12.42
N ASN A 386 -1.67 -32.50 -12.50
CA ASN A 386 -1.12 -33.84 -12.63
C ASN A 386 0.24 -33.99 -11.94
N ASN A 387 0.64 -35.25 -11.67
CA ASN A 387 1.96 -35.57 -11.12
C ASN A 387 2.31 -34.83 -9.82
N ASN A 388 1.31 -34.39 -9.05
CA ASN A 388 1.51 -33.81 -7.71
C ASN A 388 1.46 -34.92 -6.66
N THR A 389 2.20 -34.76 -5.57
CA THR A 389 2.22 -35.68 -4.42
C THR A 389 1.56 -35.00 -3.24
N PHE A 390 0.34 -35.42 -2.90
CA PHE A 390 -0.40 -34.94 -1.73
C PHE A 390 -0.51 -36.06 -0.68
N SER A 391 -0.23 -35.75 0.57
CA SER A 391 -0.20 -36.74 1.66
C SER A 391 -1.57 -36.98 2.31
N LYS A 392 -2.54 -36.06 2.12
CA LYS A 392 -3.87 -36.06 2.73
C LYS A 392 -4.99 -35.92 1.70
#